data_AF-A0A4Y1ZVG0-F1
#
_entry.id   AF-A0A4Y1ZVG0-F1
#
_cell.length_a   1.000
_cell.length_b   1.000
_cell.length_c   1.000
_cell.angle_alpha   90.00
_cell.angle_beta   90.00
_cell.angle_gamma   90.00
#
_symmetry.space_group_name_H-M   'P 1'
#
loop_
_entity.id
_entity.type
_entity.pdbx_description
1 polymer ?
#
loop_
_entity_poly.entity_id
_entity_poly.type
_entity_poly.pdbx_seq_one_letter_code
_entity_poly.pdbx_strand_id
1 'polypeptide(L)'
;CSTALATVEGFAITAENYAKAVEILKDRFGRKDAIINSHMQELLSVTPLKRSNDVKGLRQFFDMCQTQIQSLESLGVAFESFSALLCPLILNCLPYDLVLEFNKETDGSEYKLDKLLKFLNKEISARERAESSFSAHISPHQNKISPERSSLPKNLYRDSSRVKFDTRKHSLNKNPSTRLPTTKALNTSLK
;
A
#
# COMPACT_ATOMS: atom_id res chain seq x y z
N CYS A 1 -6.32 -18.47 -28.49
CA CYS A 1 -6.28 -17.30 -29.39
C CYS A 1 -5.18 -17.51 -30.43
N SER A 2 -5.46 -17.31 -31.72
CA SER A 2 -4.43 -17.32 -32.77
C SER A 2 -3.52 -16.10 -32.65
N THR A 3 -2.22 -16.26 -32.89
CA THR A 3 -1.25 -15.16 -32.85
C THR A 3 -1.38 -14.25 -34.07
N ALA A 4 -0.79 -13.05 -34.00
CA ALA A 4 -0.70 -12.15 -35.14
C ALA A 4 0.00 -12.82 -36.33
N LEU A 5 1.07 -13.58 -36.07
CA LEU A 5 1.82 -14.35 -37.08
C LEU A 5 0.92 -15.32 -37.85
N ALA A 6 0.19 -16.18 -37.14
CA ALA A 6 -0.72 -17.17 -37.75
C ALA A 6 -1.84 -16.51 -38.58
N THR A 7 -2.14 -15.23 -38.33
CA THR A 7 -3.15 -14.47 -39.07
C THR A 7 -2.62 -13.97 -40.42
N VAL A 8 -1.30 -13.77 -40.55
CA VAL A 8 -0.66 -13.24 -41.78
C VAL A 8 0.16 -14.27 -42.56
N GLU A 9 0.41 -15.45 -42.00
CA GLU A 9 1.23 -16.51 -42.59
C GLU A 9 0.72 -17.04 -43.93
N GLY A 10 -0.59 -16.93 -44.19
CA GLY A 10 -1.22 -17.33 -45.46
C GLY A 10 -1.12 -16.30 -46.59
N PHE A 11 -0.60 -15.10 -46.34
CA PHE A 11 -0.47 -14.07 -47.36
C PHE A 11 0.84 -14.23 -48.15
N ALA A 12 0.76 -14.16 -49.48
CA ALA A 12 1.97 -14.04 -50.29
C ALA A 12 2.64 -12.68 -50.04
N ILE A 13 3.98 -12.66 -50.03
CA ILE A 13 4.78 -11.45 -49.76
C ILE A 13 4.74 -10.53 -50.99
N THR A 14 3.69 -9.74 -51.11
CA THR A 14 3.49 -8.76 -52.19
C THR A 14 2.98 -7.42 -51.63
N ALA A 15 3.21 -6.33 -52.35
CA ALA A 15 2.75 -5.00 -51.95
C ALA A 15 1.22 -4.92 -51.80
N GLU A 16 0.47 -5.58 -52.69
CA GLU A 16 -0.99 -5.63 -52.66
C GLU A 16 -1.52 -6.35 -51.41
N ASN A 17 -0.81 -7.38 -50.96
CA ASN A 17 -1.20 -8.16 -49.78
C ASN A 17 -0.84 -7.48 -48.46
N TYR A 18 0.10 -6.53 -48.46
CA TYR A 18 0.43 -5.77 -47.25
C TYR A 18 -0.79 -5.01 -46.69
N ALA A 19 -1.52 -4.31 -47.56
CA ALA A 19 -2.71 -3.56 -47.14
C ALA A 19 -3.77 -4.48 -46.52
N LYS A 20 -4.04 -5.62 -47.15
CA LYS A 20 -4.99 -6.64 -46.67
C LYS A 20 -4.55 -7.26 -45.34
N ALA A 21 -3.25 -7.55 -45.18
CA ALA A 21 -2.70 -8.08 -43.93
C ALA A 21 -2.86 -7.07 -42.78
N VAL A 22 -2.59 -5.78 -43.03
CA VAL A 22 -2.79 -4.71 -42.05
C VAL A 22 -4.25 -4.57 -41.66
N GLU A 23 -5.18 -4.63 -42.62
CA GLU A 23 -6.61 -4.54 -42.36
C GLU A 23 -7.11 -5.69 -41.49
N ILE A 24 -6.75 -6.93 -41.83
CA ILE A 24 -7.12 -8.11 -41.02
C ILE A 24 -6.49 -8.07 -39.62
N LEU A 25 -5.26 -7.57 -39.48
CA LEU A 25 -4.64 -7.40 -38.17
C LEU A 25 -5.37 -6.34 -37.34
N LYS A 26 -5.80 -5.23 -37.96
CA LYS A 26 -6.59 -4.18 -37.29
C LYS A 26 -7.96 -4.68 -36.90
N ASP A 27 -8.65 -5.42 -37.76
CA ASP A 27 -9.96 -6.00 -37.46
C ASP A 27 -9.88 -6.98 -36.28
N ARG A 28 -8.88 -7.87 -36.31
CA ARG A 28 -8.75 -8.95 -35.33
C ARG A 28 -8.14 -8.53 -34.00
N PHE A 29 -7.18 -7.60 -34.01
CA PHE A 29 -6.41 -7.19 -32.83
C PHE A 29 -6.55 -5.72 -32.47
N GLY A 30 -7.03 -4.87 -33.39
CA GLY A 30 -7.19 -3.43 -33.19
C GLY A 30 -8.53 -3.02 -32.56
N ARG A 31 -9.16 -3.93 -31.78
CA ARG A 31 -10.40 -3.67 -31.04
C ARG A 31 -10.16 -2.67 -29.90
N LYS A 32 -10.12 -1.39 -30.25
CA LYS A 32 -9.90 -0.27 -29.31
C LYS A 32 -10.94 -0.26 -28.20
N ASP A 33 -12.18 -0.58 -28.52
CA ASP A 33 -13.30 -0.76 -27.58
C ASP A 33 -12.98 -1.79 -26.51
N ALA A 34 -12.41 -2.94 -26.87
CA ALA A 34 -12.02 -3.98 -25.92
C ALA A 34 -10.88 -3.51 -25.01
N ILE A 35 -9.91 -2.76 -25.54
CA ILE A 35 -8.78 -2.21 -24.78
C ILE A 35 -9.28 -1.13 -23.81
N ILE A 36 -10.10 -0.19 -24.28
CA ILE A 36 -10.76 0.84 -23.46
C ILE A 36 -11.54 0.18 -22.33
N ASN A 37 -12.35 -0.83 -22.64
CA ASN A 37 -13.12 -1.56 -21.64
C ASN A 37 -12.22 -2.24 -20.61
N SER A 38 -11.09 -2.81 -21.01
CA SER A 38 -10.13 -3.41 -20.07
C SER A 38 -9.62 -2.36 -19.07
N HIS A 39 -9.15 -1.21 -19.56
CA HIS A 39 -8.67 -0.12 -18.70
C HIS A 39 -9.78 0.42 -17.77
N MET A 40 -11.00 0.57 -18.29
CA MET A 40 -12.15 0.97 -17.48
C MET A 40 -12.49 -0.08 -16.40
N GLN A 41 -12.45 -1.37 -16.73
CA GLN A 41 -12.72 -2.43 -15.76
C GLN A 41 -11.66 -2.47 -14.65
N GLU A 42 -10.38 -2.23 -14.97
CA GLU A 42 -9.34 -2.11 -13.95
C GLU A 42 -9.62 -0.96 -12.99
N LEU A 43 -10.05 0.21 -13.48
CA LEU A 43 -10.44 1.34 -12.64
C LEU A 43 -11.70 1.09 -11.80
N LEU A 44 -12.64 0.30 -12.30
CA LEU A 44 -13.91 0.01 -11.62
C LEU A 44 -13.80 -1.15 -10.61
N SER A 45 -12.80 -2.01 -10.75
CA SER A 45 -12.59 -3.20 -9.91
C SER A 45 -11.58 -2.98 -8.77
N VAL A 46 -11.16 -1.74 -8.53
CA VAL A 46 -10.15 -1.44 -7.52
C VAL A 46 -10.69 -1.72 -6.12
N THR A 47 -9.88 -2.38 -5.30
CA THR A 47 -10.23 -2.71 -3.92
C THR A 47 -9.96 -1.53 -3.00
N PRO A 48 -10.87 -1.20 -2.06
CA PRO A 48 -10.63 -0.16 -1.08
C PRO A 48 -9.39 -0.40 -0.23
N LEU A 49 -8.62 0.66 -0.01
CA LEU A 49 -7.46 0.67 0.86
C LEU A 49 -7.89 0.57 2.32
N LYS A 50 -7.27 -0.32 3.08
CA LYS A 50 -7.65 -0.62 4.47
C LYS A 50 -7.06 0.37 5.48
N ARG A 51 -5.88 0.90 5.19
CA ARG A 51 -5.10 1.72 6.14
C ARG A 51 -4.49 2.90 5.43
N SER A 52 -4.56 4.07 6.06
CA SER A 52 -3.94 5.30 5.58
C SER A 52 -2.42 5.27 5.68
N ASN A 53 -1.86 4.48 6.59
CA ASN A 53 -0.41 4.36 6.79
C ASN A 53 0.28 3.35 5.86
N ASP A 54 -0.45 2.66 4.99
CA ASP A 54 0.16 1.80 3.96
C ASP A 54 0.59 2.65 2.76
N VAL A 55 1.71 3.36 2.92
CA VAL A 55 2.23 4.30 1.91
C VAL A 55 2.54 3.59 0.60
N LYS A 56 3.10 2.36 0.66
CA LYS A 56 3.39 1.55 -0.52
C LYS A 56 2.11 1.13 -1.24
N GLY A 57 1.10 0.65 -0.51
CA GLY A 57 -0.20 0.31 -1.09
C GLY A 57 -0.90 1.51 -1.72
N LEU A 58 -0.82 2.68 -1.07
CA LEU A 58 -1.37 3.93 -1.59
C LEU A 58 -0.65 4.39 -2.87
N ARG A 59 0.68 4.27 -2.93
CA ARG A 59 1.47 4.55 -4.14
C ARG A 59 1.07 3.62 -5.28
N GLN A 60 1.00 2.31 -5.04
CA GLN A 60 0.58 1.34 -6.06
C GLN A 60 -0.84 1.60 -6.58
N PHE A 61 -1.77 1.92 -5.68
CA PHE A 61 -3.14 2.30 -6.04
C PHE A 61 -3.15 3.55 -6.95
N PHE A 62 -2.39 4.58 -6.58
CA PHE A 62 -2.31 5.81 -7.37
C PHE A 62 -1.66 5.60 -8.73
N ASP A 63 -0.55 4.88 -8.79
CA ASP A 63 0.17 4.59 -10.03
C ASP A 63 -0.68 3.76 -11.00
N MET A 64 -1.45 2.80 -10.47
CA MET A 64 -2.45 2.07 -11.24
C MET A 64 -3.49 3.04 -11.83
N CYS A 65 -4.07 3.92 -11.00
CA CYS A 65 -5.09 4.87 -11.46
C CYS A 65 -4.55 5.77 -12.58
N GLN A 66 -3.36 6.34 -12.38
CA GLN A 66 -2.71 7.17 -13.41
C GLN A 66 -2.45 6.41 -14.70
N THR A 67 -1.95 5.17 -14.61
CA THR A 67 -1.63 4.35 -15.77
C THR A 67 -2.89 4.09 -16.61
N GLN A 68 -4.00 3.71 -15.97
CA GLN A 68 -5.25 3.46 -16.69
C GLN A 68 -5.82 4.75 -17.30
N ILE A 69 -5.83 5.85 -16.55
CA ILE A 69 -6.34 7.16 -17.02
C ILE A 69 -5.52 7.64 -18.24
N GLN A 70 -4.19 7.62 -18.16
CA GLN A 70 -3.34 8.02 -19.29
C GLN A 70 -3.53 7.10 -20.50
N SER A 71 -3.71 5.79 -20.27
CA SER A 71 -3.99 4.84 -21.36
C SER A 71 -5.30 5.17 -22.06
N LEU A 72 -6.36 5.49 -21.32
CA LEU A 72 -7.65 5.91 -21.88
C LEU A 72 -7.53 7.21 -22.70
N GLU A 73 -6.84 8.21 -22.18
CA GLU A 73 -6.59 9.47 -22.92
C GLU A 73 -5.81 9.21 -24.20
N SER A 74 -4.79 8.35 -24.17
CA SER A 74 -3.99 7.97 -25.35
C SER A 74 -4.82 7.23 -26.43
N LEU A 75 -5.89 6.55 -26.01
CA LEU A 75 -6.85 5.89 -26.90
C LEU A 75 -7.90 6.86 -27.46
N GLY A 76 -7.87 8.13 -27.06
CA GLY A 76 -8.77 9.19 -27.51
C GLY A 76 -10.04 9.34 -26.67
N VAL A 77 -10.09 8.72 -25.48
CA VAL A 77 -11.20 8.89 -24.55
C VAL A 77 -11.01 10.21 -23.80
N ALA A 78 -11.97 11.13 -23.93
CA ALA A 78 -11.89 12.42 -23.26
C ALA A 78 -11.95 12.24 -21.73
N PHE A 79 -11.08 12.90 -20.98
CA PHE A 79 -11.04 12.84 -19.52
C PHE A 79 -12.42 13.08 -18.88
N GLU A 80 -13.18 14.05 -19.39
CA GLU A 80 -14.51 14.39 -18.89
C GLU A 80 -15.57 13.30 -19.07
N SER A 81 -15.35 12.34 -19.96
CA SER A 81 -16.31 11.25 -20.20
C SER A 81 -16.35 10.24 -19.04
N PHE A 82 -15.29 10.17 -18.23
CA PHE A 82 -15.18 9.25 -17.10
C PHE A 82 -14.85 9.94 -15.76
N SER A 83 -14.36 11.18 -15.79
CA SER A 83 -13.88 11.91 -14.60
C SER A 83 -14.94 11.99 -13.49
N ALA A 84 -16.18 12.33 -13.86
CA ALA A 84 -17.30 12.50 -12.94
C ALA A 84 -17.69 11.19 -12.23
N LEU A 85 -17.52 10.03 -12.89
CA LEU A 85 -17.79 8.72 -12.31
C LEU A 85 -16.61 8.23 -11.45
N LEU A 86 -15.38 8.40 -11.93
CA LEU A 86 -14.19 7.91 -11.25
C LEU A 86 -13.89 8.68 -9.96
N CYS A 87 -14.18 9.99 -9.91
CA CYS A 87 -13.92 10.79 -8.72
C CYS A 87 -14.58 10.21 -7.44
N PRO A 88 -15.91 9.98 -7.38
CA PRO A 88 -16.54 9.37 -6.21
C PRO A 88 -16.11 7.91 -5.98
N LEU A 89 -15.80 7.15 -7.04
CA LEU A 89 -15.31 5.77 -6.89
C LEU A 89 -13.94 5.71 -6.20
N ILE A 90 -13.00 6.55 -6.62
CA ILE A 90 -11.68 6.65 -6.02
C ILE A 90 -11.82 7.11 -4.56
N LEU A 91 -12.66 8.11 -4.28
CA LEU A 91 -12.92 8.55 -2.90
C LEU A 91 -13.43 7.42 -2.01
N ASN A 92 -14.33 6.57 -2.51
CA ASN A 92 -14.83 5.40 -1.78
C ASN A 92 -13.77 4.31 -1.55
N CYS A 93 -12.68 4.31 -2.32
CA CYS A 93 -11.56 3.40 -2.12
C CYS A 93 -10.54 3.92 -1.09
N LEU A 94 -10.63 5.19 -0.67
CA LEU A 94 -9.67 5.78 0.25
C LEU A 94 -10.10 5.59 1.71
N PRO A 95 -9.15 5.45 2.65
CA PRO A 95 -9.43 5.49 4.08
C PRO A 95 -9.96 6.89 4.48
N TYR A 96 -10.82 6.91 5.50
CA TYR A 96 -11.48 8.13 5.98
C TYR A 96 -10.52 9.31 6.21
N ASP A 97 -9.36 9.07 6.81
CA ASP A 97 -8.39 10.14 7.12
C ASP A 97 -7.93 10.89 5.86
N LEU A 98 -7.67 10.17 4.76
CA LEU A 98 -7.27 10.78 3.48
C LEU A 98 -8.42 11.57 2.86
N VAL A 99 -9.64 11.04 2.95
CA VAL A 99 -10.84 11.75 2.48
C VAL A 99 -11.05 13.03 3.30
N LEU A 100 -10.86 12.97 4.62
CA LEU A 100 -10.96 14.13 5.50
C LEU A 100 -9.90 15.19 5.18
N GLU A 101 -8.64 14.78 4.93
CA GLU A 101 -7.57 15.69 4.50
C GLU A 101 -7.89 16.35 3.16
N PHE A 102 -8.38 15.59 2.19
CA PHE A 102 -8.80 16.13 0.90
C PHE A 102 -9.92 17.17 1.05
N ASN A 103 -10.92 16.87 1.89
CA ASN A 103 -12.04 17.77 2.18
C ASN A 103 -11.63 19.05 2.91
N LYS A 104 -10.49 19.06 3.62
CA LYS A 104 -9.96 20.29 4.23
C LYS A 104 -9.27 21.20 3.21
N GLU A 105 -8.66 20.62 2.18
CA GLU A 105 -7.99 21.37 1.11
C GLU A 105 -8.98 21.85 0.04
N THR A 106 -10.15 21.24 -0.05
CA THR A 106 -11.25 21.62 -0.95
C THR A 106 -12.32 22.44 -0.21
N ASP A 107 -12.82 23.49 -0.85
CA ASP A 107 -13.89 24.37 -0.39
C ASP A 107 -15.31 23.75 -0.50
N GLY A 108 -15.37 22.44 -0.77
CA GLY A 108 -16.61 21.67 -0.97
C GLY A 108 -17.37 22.00 -2.26
N SER A 109 -16.86 22.90 -3.11
CA SER A 109 -17.62 23.48 -4.22
C SER A 109 -17.62 22.62 -5.48
N GLU A 110 -16.60 21.78 -5.72
CA GLU A 110 -16.58 20.87 -6.87
C GLU A 110 -15.53 19.75 -6.73
N TYR A 111 -16.00 18.51 -6.67
CA TYR A 111 -15.15 17.31 -6.66
C TYR A 111 -14.70 16.99 -8.08
N LYS A 112 -13.49 17.46 -8.44
CA LYS A 112 -12.87 17.10 -9.71
C LYS A 112 -11.83 16.02 -9.54
N LEU A 113 -11.81 15.08 -10.47
CA LEU A 113 -10.83 14.01 -10.49
C LEU A 113 -9.40 14.56 -10.60
N ASP A 114 -9.16 15.61 -11.37
CA ASP A 114 -7.82 16.21 -11.50
C ASP A 114 -7.31 16.77 -10.17
N LYS A 115 -8.17 17.44 -9.40
CA LYS A 115 -7.86 17.95 -8.05
C LYS A 115 -7.56 16.80 -7.10
N LEU A 116 -8.35 15.73 -7.14
CA LEU A 116 -8.15 14.55 -6.31
C LEU A 116 -6.81 13.86 -6.61
N LEU A 117 -6.47 13.66 -7.88
CA LEU A 117 -5.19 13.05 -8.28
C LEU A 117 -3.99 13.92 -7.86
N LYS A 118 -4.09 15.24 -8.01
CA LYS A 118 -3.04 16.18 -7.55
C LYS A 118 -2.85 16.11 -6.04
N PHE A 119 -3.95 16.11 -5.28
CA PHE A 119 -3.93 15.94 -3.83
C PHE A 119 -3.26 14.62 -3.44
N LEU A 120 -3.71 13.49 -4.00
CA LEU A 120 -3.17 12.18 -3.68
C LEU A 120 -1.67 12.09 -3.92
N ASN A 121 -1.18 12.58 -5.07
CA ASN A 121 0.24 12.55 -5.35
C ASN A 121 1.06 13.39 -4.35
N LYS A 122 0.57 14.58 -4.00
CA LYS A 122 1.20 15.46 -3.00
C LYS A 122 1.27 14.78 -1.63
N GLU A 123 0.15 14.18 -1.20
CA GLU A 123 0.01 13.52 0.09
C GLU A 123 0.89 12.26 0.19
N ILE A 124 0.87 11.40 -0.83
CA ILE A 124 1.75 10.22 -0.89
C ILE A 124 3.21 10.65 -0.82
N SER A 125 3.61 11.65 -1.62
CA SER A 125 4.99 12.15 -1.62
C SER A 125 5.40 12.75 -0.27
N ALA A 126 4.46 13.37 0.47
CA ALA A 126 4.72 13.85 1.83
C ALA A 126 4.95 12.70 2.81
N ARG A 127 4.12 11.64 2.74
CA ARG A 127 4.25 10.45 3.59
C ARG A 127 5.56 9.69 3.32
N GLU A 128 5.94 9.52 2.05
CA GLU A 128 7.22 8.87 1.68
C GLU A 128 8.44 9.64 2.21
N ARG A 129 8.39 10.97 2.16
CA ARG A 129 9.43 11.83 2.75
C ARG A 129 9.48 11.66 4.28
N ALA A 130 8.33 11.64 4.94
CA ALA A 130 8.24 11.44 6.38
C ALA A 130 8.78 10.06 6.81
N GLU A 131 8.43 8.98 6.11
CA GLU A 131 8.98 7.64 6.36
C GLU A 131 10.50 7.59 6.20
N SER A 132 11.03 8.23 5.15
CA SER A 132 12.46 8.32 4.90
C SER A 132 13.20 9.07 6.01
N SER A 133 12.65 10.21 6.46
CA SER A 133 13.22 11.00 7.56
C SER A 133 13.16 10.27 8.90
N PHE A 134 12.09 9.51 9.17
CA PHE A 134 11.96 8.76 10.42
C PHE A 134 12.91 7.55 10.45
N SER A 135 13.07 6.85 9.32
CA SER A 135 14.01 5.74 9.20
C SER A 135 15.48 6.18 9.32
N ALA A 136 15.82 7.42 8.94
CA ALA A 136 17.17 7.95 9.08
C ALA A 136 17.59 8.19 10.54
N HIS A 137 16.63 8.42 11.45
CA HIS A 137 16.91 8.70 12.85
C HIS A 137 17.24 7.44 13.68
N ILE A 138 16.77 6.25 13.25
CA ILE A 138 17.04 4.96 13.89
C ILE A 138 18.23 4.27 13.20
N SER A 139 19.43 4.84 13.25
CA SER A 139 20.66 4.07 13.00
C SER A 139 21.22 3.56 14.33
N PRO A 140 21.39 2.23 14.52
CA PRO A 140 22.01 1.70 15.72
C PRO A 140 23.48 2.09 15.75
N HIS A 141 23.87 2.83 16.79
CA HIS A 141 25.25 3.10 17.13
C HIS A 141 25.99 1.75 17.25
N GLN A 142 26.82 1.42 16.26
CA GLN A 142 27.72 0.27 16.36
C GLN A 142 28.71 0.57 17.50
N ASN A 143 28.57 -0.16 18.61
CA ASN A 143 29.60 -0.25 19.64
C ASN A 143 30.81 -0.98 19.04
N LYS A 144 31.78 -0.22 18.52
CA LYS A 144 33.12 -0.74 18.24
C LYS A 144 33.85 -0.92 19.57
N ILE A 145 33.85 -2.15 20.10
CA ILE A 145 34.84 -2.57 21.08
C ILE A 145 36.13 -2.85 20.31
N SER A 146 37.09 -1.92 20.39
CA SER A 146 38.49 -2.17 20.01
C SER A 146 39.29 -2.57 21.24
N PRO A 147 40.20 -3.55 21.17
CA PRO A 147 41.03 -3.96 22.30
C PRO A 147 42.29 -3.11 22.35
N GLU A 148 42.36 -2.16 23.29
CA GLU A 148 43.61 -1.46 23.59
C GLU A 148 44.40 -2.24 24.65
N ARG A 149 45.55 -2.78 24.23
CA ARG A 149 46.59 -3.29 25.13
C ARG A 149 47.31 -2.09 25.76
N SER A 150 47.23 -1.93 27.07
CA SER A 150 48.30 -1.28 27.84
C SER A 150 48.24 -1.64 29.34
N SER A 151 49.22 -2.45 29.76
CA SER A 151 49.98 -2.41 31.03
C SER A 151 49.33 -1.88 32.32
N LEU A 152 49.10 -2.80 33.28
CA LEU A 152 49.24 -2.53 34.73
C LEU A 152 50.74 -2.34 35.09
N PRO A 153 51.14 -1.79 36.28
CA PRO A 153 50.40 -1.71 37.55
C PRO A 153 50.63 -0.42 38.41
N LYS A 154 49.91 -0.29 39.54
CA LYS A 154 50.48 -0.15 40.90
C LYS A 154 49.39 0.12 41.97
N ASN A 155 49.32 -0.83 42.90
CA ASN A 155 48.96 -0.76 44.33
C ASN A 155 48.45 0.56 44.92
N LEU A 156 47.34 0.49 45.66
CA LEU A 156 47.21 1.13 46.99
C LEU A 156 45.99 0.58 47.77
N TYR A 157 46.28 0.12 48.99
CA TYR A 157 45.39 0.01 50.16
C TYR A 157 44.20 -0.97 50.10
N ARG A 158 44.31 -2.18 50.66
CA ARG A 158 44.23 -2.54 52.10
C ARG A 158 42.80 -2.42 52.68
N ASP A 159 42.13 -3.57 52.61
CA ASP A 159 41.40 -4.24 53.69
C ASP A 159 40.33 -3.45 54.48
N SER A 160 39.06 -3.82 54.27
CA SER A 160 38.08 -3.86 55.34
C SER A 160 36.94 -4.83 55.02
N SER A 161 36.98 -5.96 55.74
CA SER A 161 35.82 -6.60 56.35
C SER A 161 34.86 -7.38 55.46
N ARG A 162 35.16 -8.68 55.43
CA ARG A 162 34.25 -9.77 55.11
C ARG A 162 33.21 -9.94 56.23
N VAL A 163 31.93 -9.75 55.94
CA VAL A 163 30.85 -10.44 56.67
C VAL A 163 30.01 -11.23 55.66
N LYS A 164 30.02 -12.54 55.83
CA LYS A 164 29.25 -13.53 55.10
C LYS A 164 27.79 -13.49 55.58
N PHE A 165 26.82 -13.73 54.70
CA PHE A 165 25.66 -14.53 55.06
C PHE A 165 25.21 -15.42 53.91
N ASP A 166 24.95 -16.67 54.30
CA ASP A 166 24.70 -17.84 53.50
C ASP A 166 23.31 -17.87 52.82
N THR A 167 23.34 -18.41 51.61
CA THR A 167 22.45 -19.44 51.06
C THR A 167 21.37 -20.02 51.98
N ARG A 168 20.10 -20.01 51.52
CA ARG A 168 19.25 -21.22 51.60
C ARG A 168 18.05 -21.20 50.64
N LYS A 169 17.97 -22.25 49.84
CA LYS A 169 16.79 -22.70 49.09
C LYS A 169 15.91 -23.59 49.98
N HIS A 170 14.58 -23.51 49.82
CA HIS A 170 13.62 -24.65 49.81
C HIS A 170 12.20 -24.07 49.60
N SER A 171 11.55 -24.19 48.44
CA SER A 171 10.81 -25.31 47.83
C SER A 171 9.36 -25.50 48.29
N LEU A 172 8.49 -25.62 47.28
CA LEU A 172 7.22 -26.37 47.21
C LEU A 172 6.03 -25.79 47.98
N ASN A 173 4.93 -25.49 47.27
CA ASN A 173 3.77 -26.39 47.26
C ASN A 173 2.74 -26.01 46.16
N LYS A 174 1.85 -26.96 45.89
CA LYS A 174 1.02 -27.31 44.74
C LYS A 174 -0.26 -26.48 44.53
N ASN A 175 -0.63 -26.34 43.24
CA ASN A 175 -1.94 -26.29 42.55
C ASN A 175 -3.20 -26.78 43.32
N PRO A 176 -4.45 -26.72 42.75
CA PRO A 176 -5.16 -25.71 41.94
C PRO A 176 -6.66 -25.54 42.39
N SER A 177 -7.45 -24.66 41.73
CA SER A 177 -8.90 -24.83 41.37
C SER A 177 -9.88 -23.68 41.70
N THR A 178 -10.84 -23.51 40.77
CA THR A 178 -12.22 -22.96 40.89
C THR A 178 -12.37 -21.43 41.09
N ARG A 179 -13.33 -20.70 40.51
CA ARG A 179 -14.63 -21.00 39.89
C ARG A 179 -15.12 -19.77 39.10
N LEU A 180 -15.80 -19.99 37.97
CA LEU A 180 -16.67 -19.02 37.29
C LEU A 180 -17.94 -18.76 38.12
N PRO A 181 -18.55 -17.56 38.06
CA PRO A 181 -19.97 -17.38 38.34
C PRO A 181 -20.80 -17.31 37.05
N THR A 182 -21.78 -18.21 36.96
CA THR A 182 -22.96 -18.13 36.09
C THR A 182 -24.11 -17.41 36.80
N THR A 183 -25.18 -17.14 36.02
CA THR A 183 -26.54 -16.64 36.37
C THR A 183 -26.68 -15.11 36.29
N LYS A 184 -27.75 -14.52 35.71
CA LYS A 184 -29.13 -14.97 35.51
C LYS A 184 -29.82 -14.18 34.38
N ALA A 185 -30.72 -14.85 33.68
CA ALA A 185 -31.70 -14.26 32.78
C ALA A 185 -32.77 -13.46 33.55
N LEU A 186 -33.27 -12.38 32.94
CA LEU A 186 -34.62 -11.87 33.17
C LEU A 186 -35.27 -11.56 31.82
N ASN A 187 -36.15 -12.47 31.40
CA ASN A 187 -37.25 -12.15 30.50
C ASN A 187 -38.22 -11.22 31.24
N THR A 188 -38.63 -10.10 30.63
CA THR A 188 -40.03 -9.68 30.71
C THR A 188 -40.42 -8.92 29.45
N SER A 189 -41.37 -9.50 28.72
CA SER A 189 -42.17 -8.89 27.66
C SER A 189 -42.95 -7.69 28.19
N LEU A 190 -43.25 -6.68 27.36
CA LEU A 190 -44.52 -5.94 27.37
C LEU A 190 -44.64 -5.02 26.14
N LYS A 191 -45.62 -5.39 25.30
CA LYS A 191 -46.47 -4.60 24.39
C LYS A 191 -45.85 -3.70 23.33
#